data_AF-A0A7K1A846-F1
#
_entry.id   AF-A0A7K1A846-F1
#
_cell.length_a   1.000
_cell.length_b   1.000
_cell.length_c   1.000
_cell.angle_alpha   90.00
_cell.angle_beta   90.00
_cell.angle_gamma   90.00
#
_symmetry.space_group_name_H-M   'P 1'
#
loop_
_entity.id
_entity.type
_entity.pdbx_description
1 polymer ?
#
loop_
_entity_poly.entity_id
_entity_poly.type
_entity_poly.pdbx_seq_one_letter_code
_entity_poly.pdbx_strand_id
1 'polypeptide(L)'
;MAADPDQPSLSFDPPDGGGSNASAPTPHDLASVETVEVGDQHVVRVRPDEPAIDKTFDYLVPPSMSDQIRVGTMVRIPLHGRRVGGWVVEDRVVPPLGVTLQSITKVSGWGPPPELFDLADWASWRWAGRPAALLRTASPASIVRGLPRSPVRTPPPQPVATDEVHDLAKEALACPVATVRLAPAVDPYPLLLAAAALGPILVAAPVAS
;
A
#
# COMPACT_ATOMS: atom_id res chain seq x y z
N MET A 1 -55.00 -39.23 5.88
CA MET A 1 -54.53 -38.33 4.81
C MET A 1 -53.22 -38.90 4.32
N ALA A 2 -53.16 -39.20 3.03
CA ALA A 2 -52.41 -40.31 2.44
C ALA A 2 -50.88 -40.26 2.62
N ALA A 3 -50.29 -41.45 2.81
CA ALA A 3 -48.87 -41.71 2.72
C ALA A 3 -48.46 -41.77 1.24
N ASP A 4 -47.40 -41.04 0.91
CA ASP A 4 -46.77 -40.98 -0.41
C ASP A 4 -45.74 -42.13 -0.51
N PRO A 5 -45.91 -43.11 -1.42
CA PRO A 5 -45.03 -44.28 -1.52
C PRO A 5 -44.25 -44.26 -2.84
N ASP A 6 -43.19 -43.46 -2.95
CA ASP A 6 -42.23 -43.61 -4.06
C ASP A 6 -40.87 -42.93 -3.82
N GLN A 7 -40.11 -43.43 -2.84
CA GLN A 7 -38.65 -43.17 -2.78
C GLN A 7 -37.87 -44.48 -2.99
N PRO A 8 -37.16 -44.64 -4.12
CA PRO A 8 -36.24 -45.76 -4.30
C PRO A 8 -34.95 -45.56 -3.50
N SER A 9 -34.61 -46.56 -2.70
CA SER A 9 -33.38 -46.68 -1.92
C SER A 9 -32.17 -46.96 -2.83
N LEU A 10 -31.22 -46.02 -2.88
CA LEU A 10 -29.95 -46.21 -3.58
C LEU A 10 -28.93 -46.84 -2.63
N SER A 11 -28.77 -48.16 -2.75
CA SER A 11 -27.67 -48.94 -2.19
C SER A 11 -26.39 -48.65 -2.99
N PHE A 12 -25.29 -48.34 -2.29
CA PHE A 12 -23.96 -48.25 -2.89
C PHE A 12 -23.06 -49.29 -2.23
N ASP A 13 -22.91 -50.44 -2.88
CA ASP A 13 -21.82 -51.37 -2.61
C ASP A 13 -20.52 -50.82 -3.24
N PRO A 14 -19.36 -50.91 -2.55
CA PRO A 14 -18.06 -50.56 -3.13
C PRO A 14 -17.52 -51.73 -3.96
N PRO A 15 -16.82 -51.49 -5.09
CA PRO A 15 -16.10 -52.55 -5.77
C PRO A 15 -14.74 -52.82 -5.10
N ASP A 16 -14.47 -54.11 -4.88
CA ASP A 16 -13.19 -54.65 -4.44
C ASP A 16 -12.08 -54.48 -5.49
N GLY A 17 -10.89 -54.13 -4.96
CA GLY A 17 -9.55 -54.60 -5.31
C GLY A 17 -9.19 -54.95 -6.77
N GLY A 18 -8.21 -54.22 -7.30
CA GLY A 18 -7.31 -54.75 -8.33
C GLY A 18 -6.37 -53.72 -8.95
N GLY A 19 -5.06 -53.91 -8.80
CA GLY A 19 -4.08 -53.40 -9.77
C GLY A 19 -2.96 -52.51 -9.22
N SER A 20 -1.83 -53.16 -8.92
CA SER A 20 -0.51 -52.58 -8.71
C SER A 20 -0.07 -51.66 -9.85
N ASN A 21 0.54 -50.51 -9.53
CA ASN A 21 1.73 -50.05 -10.24
C ASN A 21 2.57 -49.08 -9.40
N ALA A 22 3.79 -49.53 -9.14
CA ALA A 22 4.86 -48.79 -8.49
C ALA A 22 5.36 -47.66 -9.39
N SER A 23 5.59 -46.48 -8.79
CA SER A 23 6.66 -45.56 -9.17
C SER A 23 6.89 -44.59 -8.01
N ALA A 24 7.89 -44.90 -7.19
CA ALA A 24 8.42 -43.97 -6.20
C ALA A 24 9.24 -42.89 -6.92
N PRO A 25 9.04 -41.59 -6.64
CA PRO A 25 9.96 -40.55 -7.09
C PRO A 25 11.23 -40.60 -6.23
N THR A 26 12.36 -40.72 -6.91
CA THR A 26 13.72 -40.60 -6.37
C THR A 26 13.89 -39.23 -5.70
N PRO A 27 14.41 -39.13 -4.45
CA PRO A 27 14.74 -37.84 -3.87
C PRO A 27 16.03 -37.32 -4.53
N HIS A 28 15.88 -36.38 -5.46
CA HIS A 28 16.99 -35.57 -5.92
C HIS A 28 17.37 -34.58 -4.83
N ASP A 29 18.62 -34.74 -4.38
CA ASP A 29 19.55 -33.69 -3.94
C ASP A 29 18.98 -32.69 -2.92
N LEU A 30 19.05 -33.08 -1.64
CA LEU A 30 19.02 -32.15 -0.52
C LEU A 30 20.29 -31.30 -0.58
N ALA A 31 20.25 -30.26 -1.42
CA ALA A 31 21.17 -29.14 -1.31
C ALA A 31 21.13 -28.65 0.15
N SER A 32 22.30 -28.65 0.78
CA SER A 32 22.56 -28.23 2.15
C SER A 32 21.73 -27.00 2.52
N VAL A 33 20.76 -27.20 3.42
CA VAL A 33 20.06 -26.08 4.06
C VAL A 33 21.04 -25.49 5.06
N GLU A 34 21.74 -24.45 4.63
CA GLU A 34 22.53 -23.59 5.51
C GLU A 34 21.56 -22.93 6.49
N THR A 35 21.57 -23.36 7.76
CA THR A 35 20.88 -22.67 8.85
C THR A 35 21.58 -21.33 9.08
N VAL A 36 21.14 -20.32 8.35
CA VAL A 36 21.54 -18.93 8.56
C VAL A 36 20.91 -18.47 9.88
N GLU A 37 21.73 -18.00 10.82
CA GLU A 37 21.25 -17.43 12.08
C GLU A 37 20.29 -16.26 11.81
N VAL A 38 19.16 -16.26 12.52
CA VAL A 38 18.05 -15.29 12.40
C VAL A 38 18.53 -13.83 12.66
N GLY A 39 19.72 -13.63 13.23
CA GLY A 39 20.26 -12.33 13.59
C GLY A 39 20.72 -11.44 12.44
N ASP A 40 21.01 -11.98 11.24
CA ASP A 40 21.53 -11.20 10.11
C ASP A 40 20.59 -11.15 8.88
N GLN A 41 19.42 -11.79 8.99
CA GLN A 41 18.44 -11.81 7.92
C GLN A 41 17.67 -10.48 7.85
N HIS A 42 17.77 -9.79 6.72
CA HIS A 42 16.94 -8.61 6.46
C HIS A 42 15.50 -9.07 6.18
N VAL A 43 14.64 -8.92 7.20
CA VAL A 43 13.22 -9.27 7.12
C VAL A 43 12.38 -8.00 7.20
N VAL A 44 11.32 -7.94 6.39
CA VAL A 44 10.37 -6.83 6.38
C VAL A 44 8.94 -7.30 6.45
N ARG A 45 8.08 -6.46 7.01
CA ARG A 45 6.64 -6.67 7.04
C ARG A 45 6.01 -5.99 5.84
N VAL A 46 5.17 -6.73 5.11
CA VAL A 46 4.51 -6.27 3.89
C VAL A 46 3.00 -6.32 4.06
N ARG A 47 2.33 -5.22 3.69
CA ARG A 47 0.88 -5.19 3.47
C ARG A 47 0.59 -5.52 2.01
N PRO A 48 -0.12 -6.61 1.70
CA PRO A 48 -0.49 -6.95 0.33
C PRO A 48 -1.47 -5.94 -0.29
N ASP A 49 -1.33 -5.73 -1.59
CA ASP A 49 -2.27 -4.98 -2.42
C ASP A 49 -3.48 -5.85 -2.83
N GLU A 50 -4.10 -6.52 -1.85
CA GLU A 50 -5.22 -7.44 -2.05
C GLU A 50 -6.40 -6.99 -1.17
N PRO A 51 -7.50 -6.46 -1.76
CA PRO A 51 -8.65 -5.99 -0.99
C PRO A 51 -9.23 -7.01 -0.02
N ALA A 52 -9.17 -8.30 -0.35
CA ALA A 52 -9.71 -9.37 0.47
C ALA A 52 -8.88 -9.65 1.74
N ILE A 53 -7.65 -9.13 1.85
CA ILE A 53 -6.71 -9.45 2.91
C ILE A 53 -6.32 -8.19 3.68
N ASP A 54 -6.78 -8.10 4.92
CA ASP A 54 -6.46 -7.00 5.84
C ASP A 54 -5.44 -7.46 6.90
N LYS A 55 -4.35 -8.07 6.43
CA LYS A 55 -3.27 -8.59 7.27
C LYS A 55 -1.94 -8.29 6.61
N THR A 56 -0.91 -8.19 7.44
CA THR A 56 0.48 -8.06 7.02
C THR A 56 1.20 -9.39 7.17
N PHE A 57 2.25 -9.59 6.36
CA PHE A 57 3.06 -10.79 6.40
C PHE A 57 4.53 -10.43 6.35
N ASP A 58 5.36 -11.23 7.03
CA ASP A 58 6.80 -11.02 7.08
C ASP A 58 7.46 -11.78 5.92
N TYR A 59 8.41 -11.12 5.25
CA TYR A 59 9.13 -11.65 4.08
C TYR A 59 10.63 -11.42 4.22
N LEU A 60 11.40 -12.36 3.68
CA LEU A 60 12.84 -12.22 3.55
C LEU A 60 13.18 -11.27 2.39
N VAL A 61 14.11 -10.36 2.62
CA VAL A 61 14.70 -9.50 1.59
C VAL A 61 15.96 -10.18 1.06
N PRO A 62 16.01 -10.53 -0.24
CA PRO A 62 17.24 -11.02 -0.85
C PRO A 62 18.37 -9.99 -0.73
N PRO A 63 19.63 -10.39 -0.44
CA PRO A 63 20.75 -9.46 -0.25
C PRO A 63 20.94 -8.49 -1.43
N SER A 64 20.70 -8.94 -2.66
CA SER A 64 20.84 -8.14 -3.89
C SER A 64 19.90 -6.93 -3.98
N MET A 65 18.85 -6.86 -3.17
CA MET A 65 17.91 -5.73 -3.14
C MET A 65 17.78 -5.08 -1.76
N SER A 66 18.59 -5.49 -0.79
CA SER A 66 18.55 -4.99 0.59
C SER A 66 18.61 -3.46 0.65
N ASP A 67 19.50 -2.84 -0.11
CA ASP A 67 19.71 -1.37 -0.10
C ASP A 67 18.56 -0.57 -0.74
N GLN A 68 17.64 -1.24 -1.42
CA GLN A 68 16.48 -0.61 -2.07
C GLN A 68 15.23 -0.67 -1.19
N ILE A 69 15.24 -1.47 -0.14
CA ILE A 69 14.13 -1.66 0.78
C ILE A 69 14.17 -0.60 1.88
N ARG A 70 12.99 -0.04 2.14
CA ARG A 70 12.66 0.81 3.28
C ARG A 70 11.14 0.82 3.43
N VAL A 71 10.64 1.36 4.53
CA VAL A 71 9.19 1.63 4.69
C VAL A 71 8.69 2.50 3.52
N GLY A 72 7.55 2.10 2.94
CA GLY A 72 6.98 2.72 1.75
C GLY A 72 7.42 2.08 0.43
N THR A 73 8.47 1.26 0.39
CA THR A 73 8.89 0.59 -0.85
C THR A 73 7.78 -0.36 -1.34
N MET A 74 7.41 -0.22 -2.61
CA MET A 74 6.47 -1.12 -3.28
C MET A 74 7.21 -2.36 -3.76
N VAL A 75 6.66 -3.53 -3.48
CA VAL A 75 7.28 -4.83 -3.76
C VAL A 75 6.30 -5.77 -4.46
N ARG A 76 6.83 -6.90 -4.96
CA ARG A 76 6.06 -8.06 -5.40
C ARG A 76 6.38 -9.23 -4.50
N ILE A 77 5.34 -9.81 -3.93
CA ILE A 77 5.42 -10.92 -2.99
C ILE A 77 4.66 -12.14 -3.52
N PRO A 78 5.12 -13.36 -3.22
CA PRO A 78 4.31 -14.55 -3.37
C PRO A 78 3.24 -14.60 -2.27
N LEU A 79 1.99 -14.82 -2.68
CA LEU A 79 0.84 -14.94 -1.78
C LEU A 79 -0.16 -15.93 -2.40
N HIS A 80 -0.43 -17.04 -1.72
CA HIS A 80 -1.35 -18.10 -2.18
C HIS A 80 -1.09 -18.57 -3.62
N GLY A 81 0.18 -18.79 -3.99
CA GLY A 81 0.57 -19.23 -5.33
C GLY A 81 0.49 -18.16 -6.43
N ARG A 82 0.12 -16.93 -6.09
CA ARG A 82 0.10 -15.78 -7.00
C ARG A 82 1.17 -14.77 -6.62
N ARG A 83 1.56 -13.93 -7.57
CA ARG A 83 2.43 -12.77 -7.32
C ARG A 83 1.56 -11.53 -7.18
N VAL A 84 1.57 -10.92 -6.00
CA VAL A 84 0.75 -9.75 -5.67
C VAL A 84 1.66 -8.57 -5.34
N GLY A 85 1.16 -7.36 -5.59
CA GLY A 85 1.81 -6.15 -5.10
C GLY A 85 1.74 -6.04 -3.59
N GLY A 86 2.56 -5.18 -3.02
CA GLY A 86 2.45 -4.83 -1.61
C GLY A 86 3.37 -3.68 -1.26
N TRP A 87 3.21 -3.19 -0.04
CA TRP A 87 4.04 -2.12 0.51
C TRP A 87 4.76 -2.63 1.74
N VAL A 88 6.05 -2.32 1.82
CA VAL A 88 6.82 -2.51 3.06
C VAL A 88 6.28 -1.51 4.08
N VAL A 89 5.70 -2.03 5.17
CA VAL A 89 5.14 -1.21 6.26
C VAL A 89 6.08 -1.11 7.45
N GLU A 90 6.98 -2.09 7.61
CA GLU A 90 7.95 -2.14 8.70
C GLU A 90 9.22 -2.80 8.17
N ASP A 91 10.37 -2.27 8.58
CA ASP A 91 11.69 -2.72 8.15
C ASP A 91 12.44 -3.33 9.35
N ARG A 92 13.31 -4.32 9.10
CA ARG A 92 14.10 -5.05 10.10
C ARG A 92 13.25 -5.68 11.21
N VAL A 93 12.19 -6.38 10.83
CA VAL A 93 11.29 -7.05 11.79
C VAL A 93 11.85 -8.40 12.26
N VAL A 94 11.57 -8.77 13.50
CA VAL A 94 11.85 -10.11 14.01
C VAL A 94 10.68 -11.03 13.63
N PRO A 95 10.89 -12.08 12.82
CA PRO A 95 9.82 -12.98 12.42
C PRO A 95 9.35 -13.85 13.60
N PRO A 96 8.09 -14.33 13.58
CA PRO A 96 7.60 -15.33 14.53
C PRO A 96 8.46 -16.60 14.54
N LEU A 97 8.58 -17.25 15.70
CA LEU A 97 9.38 -18.48 15.81
C LEU A 97 8.75 -19.62 15.00
N GLY A 98 9.61 -20.39 14.31
CA GLY A 98 9.20 -21.61 13.61
C GLY A 98 8.49 -21.41 12.27
N VAL A 99 8.53 -20.22 11.68
CA VAL A 99 7.95 -19.95 10.35
C VAL A 99 9.03 -19.92 9.27
N THR A 100 8.75 -20.57 8.14
CA THR A 100 9.60 -20.45 6.94
C THR A 100 9.16 -19.22 6.14
N LEU A 101 10.03 -18.22 6.06
CA LEU A 101 9.75 -17.00 5.32
C LEU A 101 9.91 -17.21 3.82
N GLN A 102 8.98 -16.66 3.05
CA GLN A 102 9.14 -16.53 1.60
C GLN A 102 9.93 -15.27 1.29
N SER A 103 10.63 -15.26 0.15
CA SER A 103 11.41 -14.10 -0.29
C SER A 103 10.60 -13.13 -1.13
N ILE A 104 10.90 -11.84 -1.01
CA ILE A 104 10.42 -10.81 -1.93
C ILE A 104 10.90 -11.14 -3.34
N THR A 105 9.98 -11.10 -4.31
CA THR A 105 10.31 -11.46 -5.70
C THR A 105 10.87 -10.28 -6.49
N LYS A 106 10.44 -9.05 -6.20
CA LYS A 106 10.86 -7.86 -6.97
C LYS A 106 10.54 -6.56 -6.21
N VAL A 107 11.39 -5.55 -6.36
CA VAL A 107 11.08 -4.16 -6.01
C VAL A 107 10.36 -3.48 -7.19
N SER A 108 9.16 -2.96 -6.93
CA SER A 108 8.32 -2.24 -7.89
C SER A 108 8.57 -0.72 -7.89
N GLY A 109 9.27 -0.18 -6.90
CA GLY A 109 9.61 1.25 -6.83
C GLY A 109 9.32 1.85 -5.45
N TRP A 110 9.43 3.16 -5.37
CA TRP A 110 9.08 3.94 -4.19
C TRP A 110 7.56 4.14 -4.18
N GLY A 111 6.95 3.82 -3.04
CA GLY A 111 5.52 4.04 -2.80
C GLY A 111 5.28 5.23 -1.90
N PRO A 112 4.11 5.27 -1.23
CA PRO A 112 3.76 6.35 -0.32
C PRO A 112 4.74 6.42 0.85
N PRO A 113 4.99 7.61 1.40
CA PRO A 113 5.85 7.76 2.57
C PRO A 113 5.17 7.18 3.83
N PRO A 114 5.94 6.88 4.90
CA PRO A 114 5.46 6.21 6.10
C PRO A 114 4.23 6.85 6.75
N GLU A 115 4.12 8.17 6.72
CA GLU A 115 3.03 8.94 7.35
C GLU A 115 1.67 8.66 6.69
N LEU A 116 1.67 8.22 5.41
CA LEU A 116 0.44 7.85 4.72
C LEU A 116 -0.09 6.47 5.14
N PHE A 117 0.71 5.62 5.80
CA PHE A 117 0.22 4.35 6.32
C PHE A 117 -0.67 4.57 7.54
N ASP A 118 -0.21 5.40 8.48
CA ASP A 118 -1.01 5.80 9.65
C ASP A 118 -2.29 6.52 9.22
N LEU A 119 -2.18 7.42 8.23
CA LEU A 119 -3.35 8.11 7.67
C LEU A 119 -4.32 7.13 7.01
N ALA A 120 -3.82 6.17 6.23
CA ALA A 120 -4.64 5.16 5.58
C ALA A 120 -5.34 4.25 6.59
N ASP A 121 -4.68 3.90 7.70
CA ASP A 121 -5.25 3.07 8.76
C ASP A 121 -6.34 3.83 9.52
N TRP A 122 -6.08 5.07 9.91
CA TRP A 122 -7.08 5.95 10.52
C TRP A 122 -8.30 6.15 9.62
N ALA A 123 -8.08 6.44 8.34
CA ALA A 123 -9.15 6.68 7.37
C ALA A 123 -9.96 5.40 7.13
N SER A 124 -9.30 4.25 7.00
CA SER A 124 -9.99 2.97 6.85
C SER A 124 -10.87 2.65 8.05
N TRP A 125 -10.37 2.90 9.26
CA TRP A 125 -11.18 2.78 10.47
C TRP A 125 -12.37 3.76 10.47
N ARG A 126 -12.14 5.04 10.14
CA ARG A 126 -13.14 6.11 10.20
C ARG A 126 -14.30 5.94 9.22
N TRP A 127 -14.02 5.37 8.05
CA TRP A 127 -14.96 5.21 6.94
C TRP A 127 -15.24 3.75 6.57
N ALA A 128 -14.86 2.79 7.42
CA ALA A 128 -14.98 1.35 7.17
C ALA A 128 -14.38 0.92 5.81
N GLY A 129 -13.28 1.57 5.40
CA GLY A 129 -12.55 1.32 4.17
C GLY A 129 -11.49 0.22 4.30
N ARG A 130 -10.73 -0.01 3.23
CA ARG A 130 -9.57 -0.90 3.22
C ARG A 130 -8.29 -0.08 3.09
N PRO A 131 -7.28 -0.27 3.97
CA PRO A 131 -6.05 0.51 3.89
C PRO A 131 -5.34 0.35 2.55
N ALA A 132 -5.35 -0.86 1.97
CA ALA A 132 -4.79 -1.12 0.64
C ALA A 132 -5.43 -0.27 -0.46
N ALA A 133 -6.74 0.05 -0.37
CA ALA A 133 -7.39 0.90 -1.36
C ALA A 133 -6.89 2.35 -1.27
N LEU A 134 -6.71 2.88 -0.07
CA LEU A 134 -6.16 4.22 0.14
C LEU A 134 -4.69 4.28 -0.25
N LEU A 135 -3.90 3.28 0.13
CA LEU A 135 -2.48 3.19 -0.27
C LEU A 135 -2.32 3.08 -1.79
N ARG A 136 -3.21 2.40 -2.52
CA ARG A 136 -3.22 2.45 -3.99
C ARG A 136 -3.39 3.87 -4.52
N THR A 137 -4.31 4.65 -3.95
CA THR A 137 -4.52 6.06 -4.37
C THR A 137 -3.34 6.95 -4.03
N ALA A 138 -2.65 6.65 -2.93
CA ALA A 138 -1.42 7.34 -2.51
C ALA A 138 -0.16 6.86 -3.25
N SER A 139 -0.26 5.77 -4.02
CA SER A 139 0.85 5.18 -4.75
C SER A 139 0.94 5.77 -6.16
N PRO A 140 2.16 5.97 -6.70
CA PRO A 140 2.32 6.43 -8.07
C PRO A 140 1.78 5.37 -9.05
N ALA A 141 1.09 5.84 -10.10
CA ALA A 141 0.58 4.96 -11.16
C ALA A 141 1.70 4.33 -12.02
N SER A 142 2.92 4.87 -11.94
CA SER A 142 4.11 4.37 -12.63
C SER A 142 5.27 4.12 -11.67
N ILE A 143 6.24 3.31 -12.11
CA ILE A 143 7.39 2.92 -11.28
C ILE A 143 8.30 4.14 -11.03
N VAL A 144 8.40 4.56 -9.77
CA VAL A 144 9.33 5.59 -9.33
C VAL A 144 10.55 4.93 -8.69
N ARG A 145 11.76 5.15 -9.23
CA ARG A 145 13.01 4.62 -8.64
C ARG A 145 13.86 5.68 -7.93
N GLY A 146 13.48 6.94 -8.09
CA GLY A 146 14.12 8.09 -7.49
C GLY A 146 13.24 9.31 -7.74
N LEU A 147 13.34 10.29 -6.86
CA LEU A 147 12.65 11.55 -7.06
C LEU A 147 13.45 12.41 -8.06
N PRO A 148 12.76 13.14 -8.96
CA PRO A 148 13.43 14.14 -9.76
C PRO A 148 14.10 15.16 -8.84
N ARG A 149 15.19 15.77 -9.31
CA ARG A 149 15.81 16.88 -8.58
C ARG A 149 14.76 17.94 -8.30
N SER A 150 14.73 18.44 -7.06
CA SER A 150 13.82 19.52 -6.69
C SER A 150 14.01 20.67 -7.67
N PRO A 151 12.95 21.18 -8.29
CA PRO A 151 13.07 22.30 -9.21
C PRO A 151 13.69 23.50 -8.48
N VAL A 152 14.47 24.29 -9.21
CA VAL A 152 15.01 25.55 -8.66
C VAL A 152 13.83 26.39 -8.20
N ARG A 153 13.85 26.82 -6.92
CA ARG A 153 12.85 27.72 -6.37
C ARG A 153 12.75 28.96 -7.25
N THR A 154 11.64 29.11 -7.95
CA THR A 154 11.27 30.39 -8.54
C THR A 154 11.01 31.38 -7.40
N PRO A 155 11.35 32.68 -7.59
CA PRO A 155 10.95 33.71 -6.64
C PRO A 155 9.43 33.64 -6.42
N PRO A 156 8.95 33.84 -5.18
CA PRO A 156 7.52 33.89 -4.92
C PRO A 156 6.85 34.95 -5.82
N PRO A 157 5.63 34.68 -6.33
CA PRO A 157 4.92 35.67 -7.11
C PRO A 157 4.71 36.93 -6.26
N GLN A 158 4.99 38.11 -6.83
CA GLN A 158 4.67 39.35 -6.13
C GLN A 158 3.15 39.58 -6.18
N PRO A 159 2.52 39.98 -5.06
CA PRO A 159 1.09 40.30 -5.06
C PRO A 159 0.83 41.45 -6.05
N VAL A 160 -0.06 41.23 -7.01
CA VAL A 160 -0.32 42.18 -8.10
C VAL A 160 -1.28 43.30 -7.66
N ALA A 161 -2.03 43.09 -6.57
CA ALA A 161 -2.90 44.10 -5.96
C ALA A 161 -3.08 43.83 -4.45
N THR A 162 -3.24 44.90 -3.66
CA THR A 162 -3.69 44.81 -2.26
C THR A 162 -5.19 45.10 -2.27
N ASP A 163 -6.00 44.05 -2.41
CA ASP A 163 -7.47 44.14 -2.36
C ASP A 163 -8.01 43.53 -1.05
N GLU A 164 -9.33 43.64 -0.84
CA GLU A 164 -9.98 43.12 0.38
C GLU A 164 -9.74 41.62 0.58
N VAL A 165 -9.62 40.85 -0.52
CA VAL A 165 -9.37 39.40 -0.47
C VAL A 165 -7.94 39.12 -0.02
N HIS A 166 -6.97 39.91 -0.47
CA HIS A 166 -5.57 39.80 -0.06
C HIS A 166 -5.37 40.13 1.43
N ASP A 167 -6.06 41.14 1.96
CA ASP A 167 -5.98 41.44 3.39
C ASP A 167 -6.67 40.37 4.24
N LEU A 168 -7.83 39.86 3.79
CA LEU A 168 -8.48 38.70 4.40
C LEU A 168 -7.58 37.45 4.37
N ALA A 169 -6.84 37.25 3.29
CA ALA A 169 -5.87 36.17 3.15
C ALA A 169 -4.75 36.26 4.19
N LYS A 170 -4.17 37.45 4.39
CA LYS A 170 -3.13 37.67 5.40
C LYS A 170 -3.63 37.36 6.81
N GLU A 171 -4.83 37.83 7.15
CA GLU A 171 -5.43 37.55 8.46
C GLU A 171 -5.66 36.04 8.65
N ALA A 172 -6.22 35.37 7.64
CA ALA A 172 -6.44 33.93 7.68
C ALA A 172 -5.13 33.13 7.82
N LEU A 173 -4.08 33.50 7.08
CA LEU A 173 -2.78 32.81 7.07
C LEU A 173 -1.96 33.07 8.34
N ALA A 174 -2.31 34.08 9.14
CA ALA A 174 -1.70 34.28 10.46
C ALA A 174 -2.18 33.25 11.51
N CYS A 175 -3.30 32.56 11.23
CA CYS A 175 -3.84 31.51 12.07
C CYS A 175 -3.35 30.11 11.63
N PRO A 176 -3.15 29.15 12.56
CA PRO A 176 -2.78 27.77 12.20
C PRO A 176 -3.82 27.06 11.31
N VAL A 177 -5.10 27.38 11.51
CA VAL A 177 -6.23 26.89 10.70
C VAL A 177 -7.24 28.03 10.57
N ALA A 178 -7.69 28.30 9.34
CA ALA A 178 -8.69 29.32 9.06
C ALA A 178 -9.69 28.86 8.00
N THR A 179 -10.89 29.44 8.02
CA THR A 179 -11.90 29.27 6.97
C THR A 179 -12.25 30.64 6.42
N VAL A 180 -12.16 30.79 5.10
CA VAL A 180 -12.45 32.04 4.39
C VAL A 180 -13.72 31.85 3.56
N ARG A 181 -14.66 32.79 3.67
CA ARG A 181 -15.90 32.78 2.86
C ARG A 181 -15.84 33.92 1.85
N LEU A 182 -15.84 33.57 0.57
CA LEU A 182 -15.90 34.51 -0.54
C LEU A 182 -17.28 34.43 -1.20
N ALA A 183 -17.75 35.55 -1.76
CA ALA A 183 -18.96 35.52 -2.59
C ALA A 183 -18.68 34.71 -3.88
N PRO A 184 -19.69 34.05 -4.49
CA PRO A 184 -19.46 33.17 -5.65
C PRO A 184 -18.80 33.85 -6.86
N ALA A 185 -18.96 35.17 -6.99
CA ALA A 185 -18.39 35.96 -8.09
C ALA A 185 -17.01 36.57 -7.77
N VAL A 186 -16.52 36.42 -6.54
CA VAL A 186 -15.23 36.97 -6.11
C VAL A 186 -14.12 36.01 -6.56
N ASP A 187 -13.09 36.57 -7.20
CA ASP A 187 -11.92 35.82 -7.62
C ASP A 187 -11.14 35.31 -6.39
N PRO A 188 -10.95 33.98 -6.23
CA PRO A 188 -10.15 33.42 -5.14
C PRO A 188 -8.64 33.53 -5.39
N TYR A 189 -8.19 33.95 -6.58
CA TYR A 189 -6.77 33.97 -6.93
C TYR A 189 -5.88 34.82 -6.00
N PRO A 190 -6.30 36.01 -5.49
CA PRO A 190 -5.50 36.77 -4.52
C PRO A 190 -5.19 35.99 -3.24
N LEU A 191 -6.11 35.14 -2.77
CA LEU A 191 -5.89 34.25 -1.62
C LEU A 191 -4.77 33.23 -1.91
N LEU A 192 -4.77 32.65 -3.12
CA LEU A 192 -3.76 31.70 -3.55
C LEU A 192 -2.38 32.36 -3.71
N LEU A 193 -2.33 33.58 -4.25
CA LEU A 193 -1.09 34.36 -4.39
C LEU A 193 -0.51 34.72 -3.02
N ALA A 194 -1.33 35.18 -2.07
CA ALA A 194 -0.91 35.50 -0.71
C ALA A 194 -0.32 34.26 -0.01
N ALA A 195 -0.95 33.09 -0.17
CA ALA A 195 -0.44 31.84 0.38
C ALA A 195 0.88 31.40 -0.30
N ALA A 196 0.95 31.49 -1.64
CA ALA A 196 2.15 31.14 -2.41
C ALA A 196 3.35 32.05 -2.10
N ALA A 197 3.11 33.28 -1.68
CA ALA A 197 4.17 34.20 -1.25
C ALA A 197 4.89 33.72 0.02
N LEU A 198 4.25 32.88 0.85
CA LEU A 198 4.85 32.30 2.05
C LEU A 198 5.64 31.02 1.76
N GLY A 199 5.38 30.36 0.63
CA GLY A 199 6.08 29.13 0.24
C GLY A 199 5.26 28.24 -0.71
N PRO A 200 5.71 26.99 -0.92
CA PRO A 200 4.96 26.01 -1.70
C PRO A 200 3.58 25.73 -1.07
N ILE A 201 2.53 25.75 -1.89
CA ILE A 201 1.16 25.49 -1.46
C ILE A 201 0.57 24.29 -2.21
N LEU A 202 -0.36 23.58 -1.57
CA LEU A 202 -1.21 22.57 -2.19
C LEU A 202 -2.62 23.13 -2.28
N VAL A 203 -3.18 23.19 -3.50
CA VAL A 203 -4.55 23.63 -3.74
C VAL A 203 -5.37 22.44 -4.19
N ALA A 204 -6.40 22.08 -3.41
CA ALA A 204 -7.37 21.08 -3.78
C ALA A 204 -8.68 21.77 -4.16
N ALA A 205 -9.09 21.61 -5.42
CA ALA A 205 -10.36 22.13 -5.92
C ALA A 205 -11.22 20.97 -6.43
N PRO A 206 -12.54 20.95 -6.15
CA PRO A 206 -13.42 20.01 -6.80
C PRO A 206 -13.43 20.27 -8.30
N VAL A 207 -13.33 19.22 -9.11
CA VAL A 207 -13.59 19.32 -10.55
C VAL A 207 -15.09 19.24 -10.76
N ALA A 208 -15.65 20.15 -11.54
CA ALA A 208 -17.02 20.03 -12.00
C ALA A 208 -17.05 18.93 -13.08
N SER A 209 -17.72 17.82 -12.76
CA SER A 209 -18.05 16.75 -13.72
C SER A 209 -19.33 17.07 -14.47
#